data_AF-M1X565-F1
#
_entry.id   AF-M1X565-F1
#
_cell.length_a   1.000
_cell.length_b   1.000
_cell.length_c   1.000
_cell.angle_alpha   90.00
_cell.angle_beta   90.00
_cell.angle_gamma   90.00
#
_symmetry.space_group_name_H-M   'P 1'
#
loop_
_entity.id
_entity.type
_entity.pdbx_description
1 polymer ?
#
loop_
_entity_poly.entity_id
_entity_poly.type
_entity_poly.pdbx_seq_one_letter_code
_entity_poly.pdbx_strand_id
1 'polypeptide(L)'
;MALQLTNQLIDKIKEVEKLSDSWEELKPVLLTRQESPIIRLYLNAYWASGLVLAKLGQLEQAQIICSQIREIDHYNQFTGARILLDIIKKPNDTD
;
A
#
# COMPACT_ATOMS: atom_id res chain seq x y z
N MET A 1 8.40 9.32 -12.11
CA MET A 1 7.57 8.58 -13.08
C MET A 1 6.86 7.38 -12.46
N ALA A 2 7.55 6.46 -11.79
CA ALA A 2 6.91 5.29 -11.17
C ALA A 2 5.83 5.64 -10.13
N LEU A 3 6.12 6.57 -9.20
CA LEU A 3 5.17 7.00 -8.17
C LEU A 3 3.90 7.63 -8.77
N GLN A 4 4.05 8.44 -9.81
CA GLN A 4 2.94 9.11 -10.48
C GLN A 4 1.99 8.10 -11.14
N LEU A 5 2.53 7.08 -11.81
CA LEU A 5 1.73 6.02 -12.42
C LEU A 5 1.00 5.19 -11.36
N THR A 6 1.65 4.87 -10.24
CA THR A 6 1.02 4.14 -9.15
C THR A 6 -0.12 4.95 -8.51
N ASN A 7 0.08 6.25 -8.29
CA ASN A 7 -0.95 7.13 -7.74
C ASN A 7 -2.15 7.25 -8.70
N GLN A 8 -1.91 7.44 -10.01
CA GLN A 8 -2.98 7.49 -11.00
C GLN A 8 -3.82 6.20 -11.03
N LEU A 9 -3.17 5.03 -10.89
CA LEU A 9 -3.88 3.76 -10.80
C LEU A 9 -4.74 3.67 -9.53
N ILE A 10 -4.17 4.05 -8.38
CA ILE A 10 -4.89 4.09 -7.09
C ILE A 10 -6.11 5.00 -7.21
N ASP A 11 -5.94 6.21 -7.71
CA ASP A 11 -7.01 7.22 -7.86
C ASP A 11 -8.13 6.70 -8.76
N LYS A 12 -7.78 6.08 -9.89
CA LYS A 12 -8.77 5.49 -10.81
C LYS A 12 -9.55 4.35 -10.16
N ILE A 13 -8.89 3.50 -9.36
CA ILE A 13 -9.59 2.43 -8.65
C ILE A 13 -10.50 3.01 -7.57
N LYS A 14 -10.05 4.04 -6.84
CA LYS A 14 -10.88 4.74 -5.86
C LYS A 14 -12.14 5.33 -6.49
N GLU A 15 -12.01 5.95 -7.66
CA GLU A 15 -13.14 6.53 -8.39
C GLU A 15 -14.15 5.45 -8.81
N VAL A 16 -13.69 4.36 -9.44
CA VAL A 16 -14.54 3.28 -9.95
C VAL A 16 -15.26 2.56 -8.81
N GLU A 17 -14.54 2.25 -7.72
CA GLU A 17 -15.06 1.50 -6.58
C GLU A 17 -15.67 2.40 -5.50
N LYS A 18 -15.68 3.72 -5.70
CA LYS A 18 -16.15 4.75 -4.76
C LYS A 18 -15.53 4.58 -3.37
N LEU A 19 -14.23 4.35 -3.35
CA LEU A 19 -13.47 4.17 -2.11
C LEU A 19 -13.23 5.52 -1.45
N SER A 20 -13.37 5.56 -0.13
CA SER A 20 -13.04 6.76 0.66
C SER A 20 -11.54 7.00 0.70
N ASP A 21 -11.15 8.27 0.80
CA ASP A 21 -9.78 8.68 1.08
C ASP A 21 -9.42 8.53 2.58
N SER A 22 -10.43 8.48 3.45
CA SER A 22 -10.22 8.21 4.87
C SER A 22 -9.90 6.73 5.08
N TRP A 23 -8.76 6.44 5.72
CA TRP A 23 -8.39 5.06 6.05
C TRP A 23 -9.43 4.37 6.93
N GLU A 24 -10.04 5.11 7.86
CA GLU A 24 -11.01 4.60 8.82
C GLU A 24 -12.26 4.05 8.11
N GLU A 25 -12.70 4.72 7.05
CA GLU A 25 -13.83 4.31 6.22
C GLU A 25 -13.43 3.29 5.15
N LEU A 26 -12.21 3.39 4.64
CA LEU A 26 -11.68 2.52 3.60
C LEU A 26 -11.40 1.10 4.13
N LYS A 27 -10.79 0.99 5.31
CA LYS A 27 -10.38 -0.26 5.94
C LYS A 27 -11.48 -1.33 5.99
N PRO A 28 -12.70 -1.06 6.51
CA PRO A 28 -13.75 -2.07 6.54
C PRO A 28 -14.15 -2.54 5.13
N VAL A 29 -14.18 -1.65 4.14
CA VAL A 29 -14.48 -2.00 2.74
C VAL A 29 -13.42 -2.95 2.18
N LEU A 30 -12.14 -2.62 2.42
CA LEU A 30 -11.02 -3.46 1.99
C LEU A 30 -11.09 -4.85 2.63
N LEU A 31 -11.37 -4.94 3.94
CA LEU A 31 -11.52 -6.20 4.68
C LEU A 31 -12.69 -7.05 4.15
N THR A 32 -13.85 -6.44 3.88
CA THR A 32 -15.03 -7.18 3.39
C THR A 32 -14.86 -7.65 1.95
N ARG A 33 -14.12 -6.91 1.12
CA ARG A 33 -14.04 -7.15 -0.33
C ARG A 33 -12.65 -7.64 -0.78
N GLN A 34 -11.84 -8.23 0.11
CA GLN A 34 -10.46 -8.67 -0.19
C GLN A 34 -10.37 -9.65 -1.36
N GLU A 35 -11.39 -10.48 -1.57
CA GLU A 35 -11.42 -11.44 -2.69
C GLU A 35 -11.76 -10.80 -4.04
N SER A 36 -12.24 -9.56 -4.03
CA SER A 36 -12.57 -8.84 -5.27
C SER A 36 -11.29 -8.54 -6.06
N PRO A 37 -11.20 -8.92 -7.36
CA PRO A 37 -10.00 -8.70 -8.16
C PRO A 37 -9.53 -7.25 -8.21
N ILE A 38 -10.47 -6.29 -8.24
CA ILE A 38 -10.15 -4.86 -8.27
C ILE A 38 -9.64 -4.33 -6.92
N ILE A 39 -10.11 -4.90 -5.81
CA ILE A 39 -9.58 -4.59 -4.48
C ILE A 39 -8.20 -5.23 -4.30
N ARG A 40 -7.97 -6.45 -4.79
CA ARG A 40 -6.62 -7.03 -4.83
C ARG A 40 -5.66 -6.17 -5.66
N LEU A 41 -6.11 -5.62 -6.78
CA LEU A 41 -5.32 -4.69 -7.59
C LEU A 41 -5.04 -3.38 -6.83
N TYR A 42 -6.03 -2.81 -6.15
CA TYR A 42 -5.85 -1.64 -5.30
C TYR A 42 -4.78 -1.88 -4.23
N LEU A 43 -4.92 -2.97 -3.47
CA LEU A 43 -3.98 -3.34 -2.42
C LEU A 43 -2.58 -3.54 -2.98
N ASN A 44 -2.48 -4.12 -4.17
CA ASN A 44 -1.21 -4.30 -4.86
C ASN A 44 -0.54 -2.99 -5.27
N ALA A 45 -1.31 -2.08 -5.85
CA ALA A 45 -0.82 -0.75 -6.18
C ALA A 45 -0.44 0.05 -4.92
N TYR A 46 -1.23 -0.09 -3.86
CA TYR A 46 -1.04 0.64 -2.61
C TYR A 46 0.22 0.23 -1.86
N TRP A 47 0.54 -1.07 -1.76
CA TRP A 47 1.84 -1.45 -1.18
C TRP A 47 3.01 -1.05 -2.09
N ALA A 48 2.84 -1.15 -3.41
CA ALA A 48 3.89 -0.80 -4.37
C ALA A 48 4.24 0.70 -4.30
N SER A 49 3.26 1.57 -4.06
CA SER A 49 3.53 2.99 -3.84
C SER A 49 4.37 3.18 -2.58
N GLY A 50 4.08 2.47 -1.49
CA GLY A 50 4.92 2.45 -0.28
C GLY A 50 6.39 2.11 -0.56
N LEU A 51 6.64 1.13 -1.42
CA LEU A 51 8.01 0.77 -1.83
C LEU A 51 8.70 1.85 -2.66
N VAL A 52 7.97 2.47 -3.59
CA VAL A 52 8.49 3.59 -4.37
C VAL A 52 8.80 4.78 -3.46
N LEU A 53 7.93 5.10 -2.51
CA LEU A 53 8.13 6.17 -1.51
C LEU A 53 9.38 5.91 -0.66
N ALA A 54 9.56 4.68 -0.17
CA ALA A 54 10.74 4.30 0.60
C ALA A 54 12.03 4.50 -0.21
N LYS A 55 12.05 4.07 -1.48
CA LYS A 55 13.19 4.27 -2.38
C LYS A 55 13.49 5.72 -2.71
N LEU A 56 12.49 6.60 -2.61
CA LEU A 56 12.62 8.05 -2.80
C LEU A 56 12.98 8.79 -1.50
N GLY A 57 13.22 8.08 -0.39
CA GLY A 57 13.54 8.66 0.91
C GLY A 57 12.34 9.19 1.69
N GLN A 58 11.11 8.99 1.19
CA GLN A 58 9.86 9.40 1.85
C GLN A 58 9.42 8.33 2.87
N LEU A 59 10.27 8.10 3.88
CA LEU A 59 10.14 6.97 4.80
C LEU A 59 8.88 7.05 5.68
N GLU A 60 8.47 8.24 6.11
CA GLU A 60 7.28 8.42 6.94
C GLU A 60 6.00 7.98 6.20
N GLN A 61 5.84 8.42 4.95
CA GLN A 61 4.70 8.05 4.10
C GLN A 61 4.71 6.55 3.78
N ALA A 62 5.90 5.99 3.52
CA ALA A 62 6.06 4.55 3.32
C ALA A 62 5.70 3.74 4.58
N GLN A 63 6.04 4.23 5.78
CA GLN A 63 5.69 3.59 7.05
C GLN A 63 4.18 3.60 7.31
N ILE A 64 3.49 4.69 6.97
CA ILE A 64 2.02 4.79 7.08
C ILE A 64 1.37 3.70 6.24
N ILE A 65 1.72 3.60 4.95
CA ILE A 65 1.17 2.59 4.04
C ILE A 65 1.48 1.17 4.54
N CYS A 66 2.71 0.92 5.00
CA CYS A 66 3.10 -0.35 5.60
C CYS A 66 2.21 -0.73 6.79
N SER A 67 1.94 0.23 7.66
CA SER A 67 1.14 0.01 8.87
C SER A 67 -0.31 -0.30 8.49
N GLN A 68 -0.87 0.45 7.55
CA GLN A 68 -2.22 0.27 7.04
C GLN A 68 -2.41 -1.08 6.34
N ILE A 69 -1.50 -1.50 5.46
CA ILE A 69 -1.58 -2.83 4.83
C ILE A 69 -1.48 -3.96 5.89
N ARG A 70 -0.62 -3.81 6.90
CA ARG A 70 -0.51 -4.80 7.98
C ARG A 70 -1.79 -4.96 8.80
N GLU A 71 -2.58 -3.90 8.95
CA GLU A 71 -3.88 -3.96 9.64
C GLU A 71 -4.93 -4.79 8.90
N ILE A 72 -4.72 -5.09 7.62
CA ILE A 72 -5.66 -5.84 6.79
C ILE A 72 -5.09 -7.16 6.25
N ASP A 73 -3.78 -7.37 6.36
CA ASP A 73 -3.10 -8.60 5.95
C ASP A 73 -3.13 -9.70 7.03
N HIS A 74 -4.33 -10.14 7.43
CA HIS A 74 -4.47 -11.15 8.49
C HIS A 74 -3.87 -12.52 8.14
N TYR A 75 -3.71 -12.84 6.85
CA TYR A 75 -3.23 -14.15 6.38
C TYR A 75 -1.81 -14.13 5.80
N ASN A 76 -1.06 -13.02 5.94
CA ASN A 76 0.26 -12.86 5.28
C ASN A 76 0.20 -13.08 3.75
N GLN A 77 -0.96 -12.84 3.13
CA GLN A 77 -1.14 -12.99 1.69
C GLN A 77 -0.48 -11.83 0.94
N PHE A 78 -0.23 -10.69 1.60
CA PHE A 78 0.43 -9.53 1.01
C PHE A 78 1.93 -9.53 1.35
N THR A 79 2.68 -10.48 0.75
CA THR A 79 4.13 -10.65 0.95
C THR A 79 4.94 -9.35 0.71
N GLY A 80 4.41 -8.43 -0.11
CA GLY A 80 5.02 -7.13 -0.40
C GLY A 80 5.12 -6.18 0.79
N ALA A 81 4.18 -6.22 1.75
CA ALA A 81 4.19 -5.34 2.92
C ALA A 81 5.32 -5.70 3.91
N ARG A 82 5.59 -7.00 4.08
CA ARG A 82 6.71 -7.47 4.90
C ARG A 82 8.05 -7.06 4.30
N ILE A 83 8.21 -7.26 2.99
CA ILE A 83 9.41 -6.85 2.25
C ILE A 83 9.63 -5.34 2.37
N LEU A 84 8.57 -4.53 2.25
CA LEU A 84 8.68 -3.09 2.41
C LEU A 84 9.13 -2.69 3.82
N LEU A 85 8.54 -3.30 4.84
CA LEU A 85 8.92 -3.03 6.23
C LEU A 85 10.39 -3.39 6.48
N ASP A 86 10.86 -4.51 5.93
CA ASP A 86 12.25 -4.94 6.04
C ASP A 86 13.22 -3.99 5.32
N ILE A 87 12.80 -3.44 4.17
CA ILE A 87 13.57 -2.41 3.45
C ILE A 87 13.65 -1.11 4.24
N ILE A 88 12.55 -0.67 4.85
CA ILE A 88 12.52 0.57 5.65
C ILE A 88 13.31 0.41 6.96
N LYS A 89 13.27 -0.77 7.58
CA LYS A 89 13.89 -1.03 8.89
C LYS A 89 15.37 -1.40 8.83
N LYS A 90 15.90 -1.80 7.67
CA LYS A 90 17.34 -1.96 7.53
C LYS A 90 17.98 -0.57 7.58
N PRO A 91 18.92 -0.31 8.51
CA PRO A 91 19.76 0.87 8.37
C PRO A 91 20.46 0.75 7.02
N ASN A 92 20.59 1.87 6.32
CA ASN A 92 21.42 1.93 5.13
C ASN A 92 22.86 1.62 5.56
N ASP A 93 23.26 0.35 5.52
CA ASP A 93 24.66 -0.03 5.38
C ASP A 93 25.05 0.32 3.94
N THR A 94 25.20 1.63 3.72
CA THR A 94 26.00 2.17 2.62
C THR A 94 27.41 2.27 3.16
N ASP A 95 28.27 1.34 2.71
CA ASP A 95 29.73 1.52 2.70
C ASP A 95 30.12 2.84 2.01
#